data_AF-A0A7S3HSS7-F1
#
_entry.id   AF-A0A7S3HSS7-F1
#
_cell.length_a   1.000
_cell.length_b   1.000
_cell.length_c   1.000
_cell.angle_alpha   90.00
_cell.angle_beta   90.00
_cell.angle_gamma   90.00
#
_symmetry.space_group_name_H-M   'P 1'
#
loop_
_entity.id
_entity.type
_entity.pdbx_description
1 polymer ?
#
loop_
_entity_poly.entity_id
_entity_poly.type
_entity_poly.pdbx_seq_one_letter_code
_entity_poly.pdbx_strand_id
1 'polypeptide(L)'
;FQLKPQGVCKNRTAALSPVPRDLKPYITVCPVMDNQPDVDDLFTIRLAMKYKCQLVDNDNYRDWKGQVDKKDSDDDVRHWLSFGPGTRLKVSFIFDRLGTFIPSVPPDATYSAADSDSRSPPPGVGGFARDRRSRSPPVPQGPRR
;
A
#
# COMPACT_ATOMS: atom_id res chain seq x y z
N PHE A 1 16.89 1.55 -7.34
CA PHE A 1 16.24 0.29 -6.90
C PHE A 1 15.43 -0.28 -8.06
N GLN A 2 15.62 -1.54 -8.44
CA GLN A 2 14.78 -2.18 -9.45
C GLN A 2 13.63 -2.89 -8.74
N LEU A 3 12.38 -2.52 -9.05
CA LEU A 3 11.21 -3.21 -8.53
C LEU A 3 11.14 -4.61 -9.14
N LYS A 4 10.94 -5.61 -8.30
CA LYS A 4 10.70 -7.00 -8.72
C LYS A 4 9.22 -7.33 -8.54
N PRO A 5 8.63 -8.20 -9.37
CA PRO A 5 7.29 -8.72 -9.12
C PRO A 5 7.20 -9.32 -7.70
N GLN A 6 6.10 -9.01 -7.02
CA GLN A 6 5.78 -9.53 -5.70
C GLN A 6 4.33 -10.02 -5.70
N GLY A 7 4.14 -11.30 -5.42
CA GLY A 7 2.82 -11.85 -5.14
C GLY A 7 2.42 -11.54 -3.71
N VAL A 8 1.19 -11.07 -3.52
CA VAL A 8 0.60 -10.93 -2.18
C VAL A 8 -0.14 -12.21 -1.84
N CYS A 9 0.15 -12.80 -0.68
CA CYS A 9 -0.51 -14.00 -0.20
C CYS A 9 -1.25 -13.72 1.10
N LYS A 10 -2.50 -14.19 1.20
CA LYS A 10 -3.27 -14.17 2.45
C LYS A 10 -2.51 -14.92 3.54
N ASN A 11 -2.42 -14.35 4.74
CA ASN A 11 -1.74 -14.97 5.88
C ASN A 11 -2.24 -16.40 6.15
N ARG A 12 -3.56 -16.57 6.19
CA ARG A 12 -4.20 -17.88 6.41
C ARG A 12 -3.77 -18.91 5.37
N THR A 13 -3.66 -18.51 4.10
CA THR A 13 -3.19 -19.38 3.02
C THR A 13 -1.74 -19.78 3.25
N ALA A 14 -0.87 -18.83 3.56
CA ALA A 14 0.54 -19.11 3.84
C ALA A 14 0.75 -19.99 5.10
N ALA A 15 -0.15 -19.91 6.08
CA ALA A 15 -0.11 -20.74 7.29
C ALA A 15 -0.57 -22.19 7.01
N LEU A 16 -1.62 -22.38 6.21
CA LEU A 16 -2.14 -23.71 5.88
C LEU A 16 -1.32 -24.40 4.78
N SER A 17 -0.80 -23.63 3.84
CA SER A 17 -0.01 -24.08 2.69
C SER A 17 1.26 -23.25 2.60
N PRO A 18 2.34 -23.64 3.32
CA PRO A 18 3.57 -22.87 3.38
C PRO A 18 4.14 -22.55 2.00
N VAL A 19 4.59 -21.30 1.83
CA VAL A 19 5.19 -20.84 0.58
C VAL A 19 6.45 -21.67 0.26
N PRO A 20 6.54 -22.27 -0.94
CA PRO A 20 7.73 -22.98 -1.41
C PRO A 20 9.00 -22.13 -1.30
N ARG A 21 10.14 -22.75 -0.95
CA ARG A 21 11.38 -22.01 -0.61
C ARG A 21 11.88 -21.11 -1.75
N ASP A 22 11.74 -21.58 -2.97
CA ASP A 22 12.08 -20.88 -4.21
C ASP A 22 11.18 -19.66 -4.48
N LEU A 23 9.93 -19.69 -4.02
CA LEU A 23 8.97 -18.59 -4.17
C LEU A 23 9.01 -17.58 -3.04
N LYS A 24 9.57 -17.90 -1.87
CA LYS A 24 9.65 -16.99 -0.71
C LYS A 24 10.16 -15.59 -1.02
N PRO A 25 11.19 -15.37 -1.87
CA PRO A 25 11.68 -14.03 -2.19
C PRO A 25 10.70 -13.17 -3.02
N TYR A 26 9.70 -13.82 -3.63
CA TYR A 26 8.71 -13.19 -4.53
C TYR A 26 7.33 -13.09 -3.90
N ILE A 27 7.15 -13.57 -2.66
CA ILE A 27 5.86 -13.57 -1.98
C ILE A 27 5.95 -12.71 -0.73
N THR A 28 5.08 -11.71 -0.67
CA THR A 28 4.81 -10.96 0.55
C THR A 28 3.53 -11.49 1.17
N VAL A 29 3.60 -11.90 2.44
CA VAL A 29 2.42 -12.35 3.18
C VAL A 29 1.73 -11.14 3.79
N CYS A 30 0.44 -10.97 3.48
CA CYS A 30 -0.39 -9.92 4.07
C CYS A 30 -0.40 -10.06 5.61
N PRO A 31 -0.29 -8.95 6.37
CA PRO A 31 -0.45 -9.00 7.82
C PRO A 31 -1.86 -9.48 8.20
N VAL A 32 -1.98 -10.00 9.42
CA VAL A 32 -3.28 -10.27 10.05
C VAL A 32 -3.72 -9.00 10.76
N MET A 33 -4.93 -8.54 10.46
CA MET A 33 -5.61 -7.47 11.20
C MET A 33 -6.91 -8.03 11.76
N ASP A 34 -7.07 -7.95 13.07
CA ASP A 34 -8.31 -8.39 13.71
C ASP A 34 -9.48 -7.51 13.27
N ASN A 35 -10.62 -8.13 12.99
CA ASN A 35 -11.88 -7.47 12.60
C ASN A 35 -11.86 -6.68 11.28
N GLN A 36 -10.84 -6.86 10.43
CA GLN A 36 -10.79 -6.23 9.11
C GLN A 36 -10.95 -7.27 8.00
N PRO A 37 -12.18 -7.51 7.51
CA PRO A 37 -12.37 -8.30 6.29
C PRO A 37 -11.67 -7.58 5.12
N ASP A 38 -11.11 -8.36 4.19
CA ASP A 38 -10.43 -7.86 2.99
C ASP A 38 -9.15 -7.03 3.25
N VAL A 39 -8.48 -7.26 4.38
CA VAL A 39 -7.18 -6.62 4.67
C VAL A 39 -6.15 -6.87 3.56
N ASP A 40 -6.24 -8.00 2.86
CA ASP A 40 -5.35 -8.33 1.74
C ASP A 40 -5.59 -7.48 0.50
N ASP A 41 -6.83 -7.09 0.20
CA ASP A 41 -7.12 -6.12 -0.86
C ASP A 41 -6.47 -4.78 -0.53
N LEU A 42 -6.74 -4.27 0.68
CA LEU A 42 -6.20 -2.98 1.13
C LEU A 42 -4.67 -3.00 1.09
N PHE A 43 -4.06 -4.06 1.62
CA PHE A 43 -2.62 -4.23 1.63
C PHE A 43 -2.05 -4.23 0.20
N THR A 44 -2.67 -4.97 -0.72
CA THR A 44 -2.22 -5.05 -2.13
C THR A 44 -2.34 -3.69 -2.82
N ILE A 45 -3.48 -2.99 -2.65
CA ILE A 45 -3.67 -1.65 -3.22
C ILE A 45 -2.66 -0.66 -2.63
N ARG A 46 -2.46 -0.67 -1.32
CA ARG A 46 -1.50 0.20 -0.62
C ARG A 46 -0.06 -0.04 -1.07
N LEU A 47 0.33 -1.28 -1.33
CA LEU A 47 1.63 -1.59 -1.93
C LEU A 47 1.77 -0.97 -3.33
N ALA A 48 0.77 -1.15 -4.20
CA ALA A 48 0.79 -0.57 -5.54
C ALA A 48 0.84 0.97 -5.50
N MET A 49 0.08 1.61 -4.60
CA MET A 49 0.14 3.06 -4.37
C MET A 49 1.52 3.50 -3.90
N LYS A 50 2.08 2.83 -2.89
CA LYS A 50 3.38 3.17 -2.27
C LYS A 50 4.53 3.08 -3.27
N TYR A 51 4.56 2.02 -4.08
CA TYR A 51 5.62 1.77 -5.04
C TYR A 51 5.32 2.31 -6.46
N LYS A 52 4.15 2.93 -6.64
CA LYS A 52 3.67 3.46 -7.94
C LYS A 52 3.79 2.43 -9.06
N CYS A 53 3.44 1.18 -8.78
CA CYS A 53 3.60 0.06 -9.70
C CYS A 53 2.25 -0.50 -10.16
N GLN A 54 2.30 -1.40 -11.14
CA GLN A 54 1.10 -2.10 -11.60
C GLN A 54 0.51 -2.97 -10.49
N LEU A 55 -0.81 -2.95 -10.39
CA LEU A 55 -1.64 -3.81 -9.55
C LEU A 55 -2.27 -4.88 -10.46
N VAL A 56 -1.80 -6.12 -10.37
CA VAL A 56 -2.23 -7.20 -11.27
C VAL A 56 -3.27 -8.07 -10.56
N ASP A 57 -4.54 -7.92 -10.94
CA ASP A 57 -5.66 -8.66 -10.37
C ASP A 57 -6.87 -8.64 -11.33
N ASN A 58 -7.72 -9.66 -11.25
CA ASN A 58 -9.00 -9.72 -11.95
C ASN A 58 -10.17 -9.16 -11.12
N ASP A 59 -9.98 -8.91 -9.83
CA ASP A 59 -10.97 -8.18 -9.04
C ASP A 59 -11.20 -6.77 -9.63
N ASN A 60 -12.44 -6.27 -9.52
CA ASN A 60 -12.81 -4.91 -9.92
C ASN A 60 -12.83 -3.92 -8.75
N TYR A 61 -12.65 -4.42 -7.51
CA TYR A 61 -12.66 -3.66 -6.26
C TYR A 61 -13.90 -2.77 -6.12
N ARG A 62 -15.08 -3.27 -6.49
CA ARG A 62 -16.35 -2.52 -6.45
C ARG A 62 -16.61 -1.91 -5.06
N ASP A 63 -16.37 -2.68 -4.00
CA ASP A 63 -16.62 -2.21 -2.63
C ASP A 63 -15.68 -1.07 -2.23
N TRP A 64 -14.42 -1.13 -2.66
CA TRP A 64 -13.43 -0.07 -2.45
C TRP A 64 -13.69 1.19 -3.28
N LYS A 65 -14.41 1.07 -4.40
CA LYS A 65 -14.77 2.19 -5.29
C LYS A 65 -16.08 2.87 -4.89
N GLY A 66 -17.07 2.09 -4.49
CA GLY A 66 -18.47 2.55 -4.38
C GLY A 66 -18.98 2.79 -2.96
N GLN A 67 -18.43 2.11 -1.95
CA GLN A 67 -18.94 2.25 -0.58
C GLN A 67 -18.28 3.45 0.09
N VAL A 68 -19.06 4.52 0.29
CA VAL A 68 -18.64 5.70 1.09
C VAL A 68 -18.57 5.32 2.58
N ASP A 69 -19.39 4.35 3.00
CA ASP A 69 -19.57 3.94 4.39
C ASP A 69 -18.80 2.67 4.79
N LYS A 70 -17.97 2.10 3.91
CA LYS A 70 -17.08 1.00 4.33
C LYS A 70 -16.11 1.60 5.33
N LYS A 71 -16.33 1.30 6.61
CA LYS A 71 -15.43 1.60 7.73
C LYS A 71 -14.05 1.12 7.28
N ASP A 72 -13.10 2.03 7.12
CA ASP A 72 -11.73 1.80 6.62
C ASP A 72 -11.53 1.79 5.09
N SER A 73 -12.54 2.16 4.29
CA SER A 73 -12.30 2.55 2.89
C SER A 73 -11.74 3.96 2.85
N ASP A 74 -10.42 4.04 2.92
CA ASP A 74 -9.72 5.31 2.89
C ASP A 74 -10.05 6.08 1.60
N ASP A 75 -10.47 7.34 1.73
CA ASP A 75 -10.87 8.20 0.61
C ASP A 75 -9.80 8.28 -0.48
N ASP A 76 -8.54 8.16 -0.10
CA ASP A 76 -7.41 8.18 -1.02
C ASP A 76 -7.28 6.88 -1.84
N VAL A 77 -7.62 5.71 -1.28
CA VAL A 77 -7.71 4.44 -2.00
C VAL A 77 -8.83 4.51 -3.03
N ARG A 78 -10.02 4.99 -2.61
CA ARG A 78 -11.16 5.18 -3.51
C ARG A 78 -10.80 6.14 -4.65
N HIS A 79 -10.19 7.28 -4.31
CA HIS A 79 -9.73 8.24 -5.29
C HIS A 79 -8.70 7.64 -6.24
N TRP A 80 -7.72 6.89 -5.72
CA TRP A 80 -6.67 6.27 -6.52
C TRP A 80 -7.23 5.25 -7.53
N LEU A 81 -8.19 4.42 -7.11
CA LEU A 81 -8.84 3.42 -7.95
C LEU A 81 -9.80 4.00 -8.99
N SER A 82 -10.49 5.09 -8.66
CA SER A 82 -11.56 5.66 -9.51
C SER A 82 -11.10 6.79 -10.41
N PHE A 83 -10.17 7.62 -9.94
CA PHE A 83 -9.77 8.86 -10.62
C PHE A 83 -8.25 9.05 -10.73
N GLY A 84 -7.48 8.33 -9.91
CA GLY A 84 -6.04 8.46 -9.83
C GLY A 84 -5.26 7.47 -10.71
N PRO A 85 -3.95 7.29 -10.43
CA PRO A 85 -3.10 6.36 -11.17
C PRO A 85 -3.58 4.91 -11.21
N GLY A 86 -4.37 4.46 -10.23
CA GLY A 86 -4.91 3.10 -10.19
C GLY A 86 -5.77 2.74 -11.40
N THR A 87 -6.44 3.73 -12.00
CA THR A 87 -7.24 3.54 -13.24
C THR A 87 -6.43 2.97 -14.41
N ARG A 88 -5.13 3.29 -14.49
CA ARG A 88 -4.19 2.79 -15.51
C ARG A 88 -3.25 1.70 -15.00
N LEU A 89 -2.92 1.73 -13.71
CA LEU A 89 -1.98 0.78 -13.11
C LEU A 89 -2.65 -0.55 -12.76
N LYS A 90 -3.99 -0.62 -12.69
CA LYS A 90 -4.71 -1.88 -12.49
C LYS A 90 -4.76 -2.67 -13.78
N VAL A 91 -4.17 -3.86 -13.77
CA VAL A 91 -4.03 -4.75 -14.93
C VAL A 91 -4.78 -6.04 -14.65
N SER A 92 -5.79 -6.35 -15.47
CA SER A 92 -6.42 -7.67 -15.48
C SER A 92 -5.57 -8.65 -16.29
N PHE A 93 -5.81 -9.95 -16.14
CA PHE A 93 -5.09 -10.97 -16.89
C PHE A 93 -5.99 -12.15 -17.24
N ILE A 94 -5.56 -12.94 -18.21
CA ILE A 94 -6.14 -14.24 -18.53
C ILE A 94 -5.03 -15.29 -18.54
N PHE A 95 -5.42 -16.55 -18.45
CA PHE A 95 -4.56 -17.67 -18.86
C PHE A 95 -5.10 -18.20 -20.18
N ASP A 96 -4.23 -18.42 -21.16
CA ASP A 96 -4.63 -19.10 -22.39
C ASP A 96 -4.92 -20.60 -22.14
N ARG A 97 -5.27 -21.33 -23.20
CA ARG A 97 -5.55 -22.77 -23.11
C ARG A 97 -4.34 -23.63 -22.70
N LEU A 98 -3.14 -23.09 -22.79
CA LEU A 98 -1.88 -23.74 -22.43
C LEU A 98 -1.42 -23.36 -21.02
N GLY A 99 -2.15 -22.48 -20.32
CA GLY A 99 -1.77 -21.98 -19.01
C GLY A 99 -0.74 -20.84 -19.07
N THR A 100 -0.54 -20.21 -20.23
CA THR A 100 0.32 -19.02 -20.36
C THR A 100 -0.38 -17.82 -19.74
N PHE A 101 0.30 -17.12 -18.84
CA PHE A 101 -0.18 -15.87 -18.26
C PHE A 101 -0.12 -14.73 -19.30
N ILE A 102 -1.26 -14.06 -19.53
CA ILE A 102 -1.38 -12.95 -20.48
C ILE A 102 -2.02 -11.75 -19.77
N PRO A 103 -1.26 -10.70 -19.42
CA PRO A 103 -1.82 -9.50 -18.85
C PRO A 103 -2.49 -8.64 -19.93
N SER A 104 -3.54 -7.88 -19.57
CA SER A 104 -4.24 -6.99 -20.50
C SER A 104 -3.39 -5.80 -20.95
N VAL A 105 -2.36 -5.48 -20.16
CA VAL A 105 -1.35 -4.46 -20.46
C VAL A 105 0.02 -5.08 -20.15
N PRO A 106 1.04 -4.92 -21.03
CA PRO A 106 2.38 -5.41 -20.75
C PRO A 106 2.96 -4.84 -19.44
N PRO A 107 3.92 -5.55 -18.82
CA PRO A 107 4.67 -5.00 -17.70
C PRO A 107 5.30 -3.65 -18.06
N ASP A 108 5.09 -2.67 -17.20
CA ASP A 108 5.59 -1.31 -17.43
C ASP A 108 7.13 -1.29 -17.28
N ALA A 109 7.86 -1.47 -18.39
CA ALA A 109 9.33 -1.50 -18.39
C ALA A 109 9.96 -0.14 -18.01
N THR A 110 9.15 0.93 -18.02
CA THR A 110 9.59 2.30 -17.87
C THR A 110 9.73 2.81 -16.43
N TYR A 111 9.24 2.08 -15.42
CA TYR A 111 9.52 2.41 -14.01
C TYR A 111 10.90 1.88 -13.57
N SER A 112 11.94 2.24 -14.33
CA SER A 112 13.29 2.30 -13.80
C SER A 112 13.35 3.50 -12.84
N ALA A 113 13.84 3.31 -11.62
CA ALA A 113 13.83 4.29 -10.51
C ALA A 113 14.55 5.63 -10.77
N ALA A 114 14.87 5.98 -12.02
CA ALA A 114 15.57 7.19 -12.44
C ALA A 114 14.74 8.48 -12.29
N ASP A 115 13.40 8.40 -12.17
CA ASP A 115 12.55 9.60 -12.07
C ASP A 115 12.21 10.03 -10.64
N SER A 116 12.92 9.48 -9.64
CA SER A 116 12.69 9.79 -8.22
C SER A 116 13.54 10.95 -7.69
N ASP A 117 14.54 11.44 -8.44
CA ASP A 117 15.63 12.25 -7.88
C ASP A 117 15.78 13.66 -8.50
N SER A 118 14.70 14.23 -9.06
CA SER A 118 14.73 15.60 -9.61
C SER A 118 14.05 16.64 -8.73
N ARG A 119 13.51 16.28 -7.55
CA ARG A 119 13.14 17.29 -6.54
C ARG A 119 14.36 17.67 -5.74
N SER A 120 15.10 18.64 -6.27
CA SER A 120 16.03 19.45 -5.47
C SER A 120 15.30 19.93 -4.20
N PRO A 121 15.92 19.82 -3.00
CA PRO A 121 15.36 20.47 -1.82
C PRO A 121 15.25 21.98 -2.09
N PRO A 122 14.19 22.65 -1.64
CA PRO A 122 14.08 24.10 -1.79
C PRO A 122 15.29 24.75 -1.09
N PRO A 123 15.94 25.74 -1.74
CA PRO A 123 17.06 26.44 -1.13
C PRO A 123 16.53 27.26 0.05
N GLY A 124 17.05 26.96 1.25
CA GLY A 124 17.15 27.87 2.38
C GLY A 124 15.86 28.52 2.88
N VAL A 125 15.33 28.00 3.98
CA VAL A 125 14.75 28.87 5.01
C VAL A 125 15.54 28.64 6.28
N GLY A 126 16.20 29.72 6.70
CA GLY A 126 17.10 29.79 7.84
C GLY A 126 16.49 29.31 9.15
N GLY A 127 17.38 28.89 10.03
CA GLY A 127 17.03 28.25 11.28
C GLY A 127 16.25 29.12 12.24
N PHE A 128 15.61 28.45 13.18
CA PHE A 128 15.44 28.95 14.53
C PHE A 128 15.64 27.79 15.50
N ALA A 129 16.84 27.77 16.09
CA ALA A 129 17.03 27.19 17.40
C ALA A 129 16.16 27.99 18.39
N ARG A 130 15.12 27.37 18.95
CA ARG A 130 14.58 27.75 20.26
C ARG A 130 14.11 26.53 21.04
N ASP A 131 15.00 26.14 21.94
CA ASP A 131 14.74 25.64 23.28
C ASP A 131 13.44 26.21 23.89
N ARG A 132 12.54 25.32 24.33
CA ARG A 132 11.64 25.61 25.46
C ARG A 132 11.04 24.32 26.02
N ARG A 133 11.64 23.89 27.12
CA ARG A 133 11.07 22.97 28.10
C ARG A 133 9.71 23.48 28.57
N SER A 134 8.65 22.75 28.28
CA SER A 134 7.35 22.94 28.92
C SER A 134 7.39 22.28 30.31
N ARG A 135 7.65 23.08 31.35
CA ARG A 135 7.40 22.68 32.74
C ARG A 135 5.90 22.81 33.01
N SER A 136 5.27 21.71 33.41
CA SER A 136 3.91 21.72 33.95
C SER A 136 3.86 22.46 35.30
N PRO A 137 2.78 23.20 35.61
CA PRO A 137 2.60 23.82 36.93
C PRO A 137 2.25 22.77 38.01
N PRO A 138 2.59 23.01 39.28
CA PRO A 138 2.24 22.10 40.38
C PRO A 138 0.76 22.17 40.75
N VAL A 139 0.19 21.01 41.07
CA VAL A 139 -1.18 20.82 41.57
C VAL A 139 -1.26 21.30 43.04
N PRO A 140 -2.28 22.08 43.45
CA PRO A 140 -2.48 22.43 44.85
C PRO A 140 -2.97 21.22 45.65
N GLN A 141 -2.27 20.87 46.72
CA GLN A 141 -2.80 19.93 47.72
C GLN A 141 -3.76 20.69 48.64
N GLY A 142 -5.03 20.31 48.62
CA GLY A 142 -6.04 20.78 49.58
C GLY A 142 -5.77 20.26 51.00
N PRO A 143 -6.40 20.89 52.01
CA PRO A 143 -6.15 20.56 53.41
C PRO A 143 -6.69 19.17 53.76
N ARG A 144 -5.82 18.34 54.35
CA ARG A 144 -6.24 17.12 55.05
C ARG A 144 -6.99 17.52 56.31
N ARG A 145 -8.23 17.07 56.43
CA ARG A 145 -8.95 16.95 57.70
C ARG A 145 -9.06 15.47 58.04
#